data_AF-A0AAW1KFS1-F1
#
_entry.id   AF-A0AAW1KFS1-F1
#
_cell.length_a   1.000
_cell.length_b   1.000
_cell.length_c   1.000
_cell.angle_alpha   90.00
_cell.angle_beta   90.00
_cell.angle_gamma   90.00
#
_symmetry.space_group_name_H-M   'P 1'
#
loop_
_entity.id
_entity.type
_entity.pdbx_description
1 polymer ?
#
loop_
_entity_poly.entity_id
_entity_poly.type
_entity_poly.pdbx_seq_one_letter_code
_entity_poly.pdbx_strand_id
1 'polypeptide(L)'
;MAYRLAETLQLKHTFDHTKQMAEYDWLNSFLRRNPVLSIRKSEGISVHRSVGLNKYDWLNSFLRRNPVLSIRKSEGISVHRSVGLNKESVENYFKLLEQIMTEHQLFDTVHQLFDKPVTSTMLTRPDCN
;
A
#
# COMPACT_ATOMS: atom_id res chain seq x y z
N MET A 1 -13.63 -7.55 0.88
CA MET A 1 -13.10 -6.62 1.92
C MET A 1 -14.15 -5.62 2.37
N ALA A 2 -14.82 -4.89 1.46
CA ALA A 2 -15.86 -3.92 1.80
C ALA A 2 -17.03 -4.51 2.63
N TYR A 3 -17.53 -5.70 2.27
CA TYR A 3 -18.57 -6.40 3.05
C TYR A 3 -18.16 -6.64 4.50
N ARG A 4 -16.99 -7.28 4.73
CA ARG A 4 -16.48 -7.56 6.07
C ARG A 4 -16.31 -6.30 6.91
N LEU A 5 -15.82 -5.22 6.28
CA LEU A 5 -15.67 -3.93 6.95
C LEU A 5 -17.02 -3.35 7.37
N ALA A 6 -18.03 -3.44 6.50
CA ALA A 6 -19.37 -2.94 6.78
C ALA A 6 -20.06 -3.74 7.90
N GLU A 7 -19.87 -5.06 7.94
CA GLU A 7 -20.32 -5.92 9.04
C GLU A 7 -19.62 -5.60 10.37
N THR A 8 -18.28 -5.43 10.36
CA THR A 8 -17.52 -5.06 11.58
C THR A 8 -17.93 -3.69 12.14
N LEU A 9 -18.28 -2.76 11.26
CA LEU A 9 -18.72 -1.41 11.63
C LEU A 9 -20.25 -1.31 11.81
N GLN A 10 -20.98 -2.41 11.63
CA GLN A 10 -22.45 -2.48 11.70
C GLN A 10 -23.15 -1.41 10.83
N LEU A 11 -22.58 -1.11 9.67
CA LEU A 11 -23.13 -0.13 8.74
C LEU A 11 -24.27 -0.75 7.93
N LYS A 12 -25.42 -0.07 7.84
CA LYS A 12 -26.50 -0.49 6.95
C LYS A 12 -26.00 -0.51 5.50
N HIS A 13 -26.05 -1.68 4.87
CA HIS A 13 -25.57 -1.88 3.51
C HIS A 13 -26.49 -2.79 2.68
N THR A 14 -26.36 -2.70 1.36
CA THR A 14 -27.10 -3.51 0.38
C THR A 14 -26.20 -4.56 -0.30
N PHE A 15 -25.13 -5.00 0.37
CA PHE A 15 -24.29 -6.08 -0.13
C PHE A 15 -25.05 -7.42 -0.07
N ASP A 16 -24.84 -8.28 -1.06
CA ASP A 16 -25.36 -9.65 -1.06
C ASP A 16 -24.58 -10.49 -0.04
N HIS A 17 -25.28 -11.14 0.89
CA HIS A 17 -24.67 -11.96 1.94
C HIS A 17 -24.09 -13.29 1.41
N THR A 18 -24.56 -13.78 0.25
CA THR A 18 -24.06 -15.03 -0.35
C THR A 18 -22.75 -14.80 -1.09
N LYS A 19 -22.69 -13.77 -1.94
CA LYS A 19 -21.51 -13.39 -2.74
C LYS A 19 -20.55 -12.45 -2.00
N GLN A 20 -20.99 -11.82 -0.91
CA GLN A 20 -20.24 -10.83 -0.13
C GLN A 20 -19.78 -9.62 -0.98
N MET A 21 -20.62 -9.20 -1.94
CA MET A 21 -20.30 -8.18 -2.94
C MET A 21 -21.45 -7.18 -3.11
N ALA A 22 -21.14 -6.01 -3.69
CA ALA A 22 -22.16 -5.02 -4.05
C ALA A 22 -22.96 -5.53 -5.24
N GLU A 23 -24.28 -5.51 -5.13
CA GLU A 23 -25.18 -5.88 -6.21
C GLU A 23 -25.18 -4.83 -7.34
N TYR A 24 -25.71 -5.21 -8.49
CA TYR A 24 -25.87 -4.34 -9.66
C TYR A 24 -26.62 -3.03 -9.35
N ASP A 25 -27.59 -3.07 -8.44
CA ASP A 25 -28.37 -1.89 -8.03
C ASP A 25 -27.52 -0.84 -7.30
N TRP A 26 -26.57 -1.30 -6.49
CA TRP A 26 -25.60 -0.41 -5.85
C TRP A 26 -24.73 0.28 -6.89
N LEU A 27 -24.22 -0.49 -7.87
CA LEU A 27 -23.39 0.04 -8.95
C LEU A 27 -24.15 1.08 -9.79
N ASN A 28 -25.40 0.79 -10.16
CA ASN A 28 -26.26 1.73 -10.88
C ASN A 28 -26.47 3.03 -10.10
N SER A 29 -26.79 2.91 -8.81
CA SER A 29 -27.00 4.07 -7.92
C SER A 29 -25.72 4.89 -7.73
N PHE A 30 -24.55 4.23 -7.73
CA PHE A 30 -23.26 4.88 -7.67
C PHE A 30 -22.94 5.67 -8.96
N LEU A 31 -23.15 5.06 -10.13
CA LEU A 31 -22.91 5.72 -11.42
C LEU A 31 -23.87 6.89 -11.66
N ARG A 32 -25.14 6.77 -11.26
CA ARG A 32 -26.12 7.87 -11.32
C ARG A 32 -25.66 9.09 -10.51
N ARG A 33 -25.05 8.87 -9.35
CA ARG A 33 -24.53 9.95 -8.49
C ARG A 33 -23.22 10.54 -8.98
N ASN A 34 -22.49 9.83 -9.85
CA ASN A 34 -21.18 10.22 -10.34
C ASN A 34 -21.17 10.21 -11.89
N PRO A 35 -21.88 11.15 -12.54
CA PRO A 35 -22.04 11.14 -14.01
C PRO A 35 -20.74 11.34 -14.78
N VAL A 36 -19.69 11.83 -14.12
CA VAL A 36 -18.33 11.94 -14.70
C VAL A 36 -17.65 10.59 -14.90
N LEU A 37 -18.12 9.54 -14.22
CA LEU A 37 -17.55 8.20 -14.31
C LEU A 37 -18.28 7.41 -15.40
N SER A 38 -17.53 6.98 -16.42
CA SER A 38 -18.00 6.07 -17.46
C SER A 38 -17.39 4.68 -17.26
N ILE A 39 -18.20 3.62 -17.30
CA ILE A 39 -17.65 2.26 -17.46
C ILE A 39 -17.16 2.14 -18.91
N ARG A 40 -15.84 1.96 -19.09
CA ARG A 40 -15.27 1.67 -20.41
C ARG A 40 -15.19 0.16 -20.59
N LYS A 41 -15.70 -0.34 -21.71
CA LYS A 41 -15.38 -1.69 -22.18
C LYS A 41 -13.88 -1.70 -22.51
N SER A 42 -13.15 -2.73 -22.08
CA SER A 42 -11.76 -2.87 -22.49
C SER A 42 -11.71 -3.05 -24.01
N GLU A 43 -11.24 -2.02 -24.71
CA GLU A 43 -10.93 -2.14 -26.14
C GLU A 43 -9.59 -2.85 -26.29
N GLY A 44 -9.53 -3.79 -27.25
CA GLY A 44 -8.28 -4.46 -27.59
C GLY A 44 -7.23 -3.42 -27.99
N ILE A 45 -6.05 -3.52 -27.38
CA ILE A 45 -4.93 -2.64 -27.74
C ILE A 45 -4.54 -2.95 -29.20
N SER A 46 -4.47 -1.92 -30.05
CA SER A 46 -3.97 -2.06 -31.43
C SER A 46 -2.56 -2.63 -31.42
N VAL A 47 -2.18 -3.43 -32.43
CA VAL A 47 -0.83 -4.02 -32.55
C VAL A 47 0.29 -2.97 -32.39
N HIS A 48 0.10 -1.77 -32.94
CA HIS A 48 1.04 -0.65 -32.80
C HIS A 48 1.20 -0.15 -31.35
N ARG A 49 0.12 -0.19 -30.55
CA ARG A 49 0.16 0.12 -29.11
C ARG A 49 0.73 -1.03 -28.28
N SER A 50 0.53 -2.29 -28.68
CA SER A 50 1.17 -3.43 -28.00
C SER A 50 2.68 -3.45 -28.22
N VAL A 51 3.17 -3.01 -29.38
CA VAL A 51 4.61 -2.89 -29.63
C VAL A 51 5.26 -1.88 -28.67
N GLY A 52 4.60 -0.74 -28.44
CA GLY A 52 5.06 0.26 -27.45
C GLY A 52 4.92 -0.18 -25.98
N LEU A 53 4.24 -1.29 -25.71
CA LEU A 53 4.17 -1.94 -24.39
C LEU A 53 5.22 -3.03 -24.21
N ASN A 54 6.12 -3.23 -25.17
CA ASN A 54 7.33 -4.01 -24.92
C ASN A 54 8.03 -3.41 -23.69
N LYS A 55 8.23 -4.24 -22.66
CA LYS A 55 8.73 -3.85 -21.34
C LYS A 55 10.01 -3.01 -21.45
N TYR A 56 10.86 -3.32 -22.43
CA TYR A 56 12.10 -2.60 -22.69
C TYR A 56 11.87 -1.24 -23.37
N ASP A 57 11.05 -1.18 -24.42
CA ASP A 57 10.81 0.07 -25.16
C ASP A 57 10.05 1.10 -24.33
N TRP A 58 9.10 0.63 -23.53
CA TRP A 58 8.39 1.48 -22.57
C TRP A 58 9.35 2.04 -21.52
N LEU A 59 10.16 1.19 -20.89
CA LEU A 59 11.11 1.59 -19.84
C LEU A 59 12.15 2.57 -20.39
N ASN A 60 12.72 2.28 -21.55
CA ASN A 60 13.67 3.17 -22.22
C ASN A 60 13.05 4.53 -22.54
N SER A 61 11.83 4.54 -23.07
CA SER A 61 11.10 5.79 -23.35
C SER A 61 10.73 6.55 -22.08
N PHE A 62 10.44 5.85 -20.99
CA PHE A 62 10.13 6.44 -19.69
C PHE A 62 11.36 7.10 -19.05
N LEU A 63 12.51 6.41 -19.05
CA LEU A 63 13.77 6.94 -18.52
C LEU A 63 14.28 8.13 -19.35
N ARG A 64 14.15 8.09 -20.68
CA ARG A 64 14.47 9.22 -21.56
C ARG A 64 13.67 10.48 -21.22
N ARG A 65 12.40 10.32 -20.83
CA ARG A 65 11.51 11.44 -20.44
C ARG A 65 11.77 11.93 -19.01
N ASN A 66 12.42 11.13 -18.17
CA ASN A 66 12.64 11.42 -16.76
C ASN A 66 14.13 11.24 -16.40
N PRO A 67 15.01 12.17 -16.82
CA PRO A 67 16.46 12.04 -16.66
C PRO A 67 16.95 12.09 -15.20
N VAL A 68 16.10 12.55 -14.28
CA VAL A 68 16.37 12.55 -12.83
C VAL A 68 16.29 11.13 -12.24
N LEU A 69 15.56 10.21 -12.90
CA LEU A 69 15.36 8.86 -12.40
C LEU A 69 16.53 7.95 -12.84
N SER A 70 17.26 7.42 -11.86
CA SER A 70 18.26 6.37 -12.08
C SER A 70 17.70 5.00 -11.70
N ILE A 71 17.91 3.98 -12.52
CA ILE A 71 17.70 2.59 -12.08
C ILE A 71 18.80 2.24 -11.09
N ARG A 72 18.43 1.88 -9.87
CA ARG A 72 19.36 1.31 -8.89
C ARG A 72 19.40 -0.20 -9.05
N LYS A 73 20.59 -0.79 -8.92
CA LYS A 73 20.72 -2.23 -8.73
C LYS A 73 20.04 -2.56 -7.41
N SER A 74 19.16 -3.57 -7.38
CA SER A 74 18.57 -4.01 -6.13
C SER A 74 19.70 -4.45 -5.19
N GLU A 75 19.87 -3.74 -4.09
CA GLU A 75 20.73 -4.20 -3.01
C GLU A 75 20.09 -5.45 -2.43
N GLY A 76 20.83 -6.56 -2.39
CA GLY A 76 20.33 -7.81 -1.84
C GLY A 76 20.01 -7.62 -0.36
N ILE A 77 18.75 -7.78 0.01
CA ILE A 77 18.38 -7.95 1.42
C ILE A 77 19.02 -9.26 1.90
N SER A 78 19.71 -9.23 3.04
CA SER A 78 20.34 -10.43 3.60
C SER A 78 19.28 -11.51 3.82
N VAL A 79 19.65 -12.78 3.66
CA VAL A 79 18.73 -13.92 3.87
C VAL A 79 18.00 -13.82 5.22
N HIS A 80 18.72 -13.40 6.26
CA HIS A 80 18.16 -13.16 7.60
C HIS A 80 17.06 -12.07 7.63
N ARG A 81 17.22 -10.98 6.87
CA ARG A 81 16.18 -9.94 6.75
C ARG A 81 14.98 -10.43 5.92
N SER A 82 15.22 -11.20 4.86
CA SER A 82 14.12 -11.80 4.08
C SER A 82 13.31 -12.80 4.90
N VAL A 83 13.97 -13.59 5.75
CA VAL A 83 13.32 -14.52 6.69
C VAL A 83 12.59 -13.78 7.81
N GLY A 84 13.14 -12.66 8.29
CA GLY A 84 12.48 -11.80 9.28
C GLY A 84 11.25 -11.06 8.74
N LEU A 85 11.17 -10.83 7.43
CA LEU A 85 10.01 -10.26 6.73
C LEU A 85 8.99 -11.33 6.30
N ASN A 86 8.81 -12.37 7.11
CA ASN A 86 7.73 -13.32 6.90
C ASN A 86 6.40 -12.76 7.45
N LYS A 87 5.27 -13.23 6.88
CA LYS A 87 3.94 -12.72 7.23
C LYS A 87 3.63 -12.84 8.73
N GLU A 88 4.00 -13.96 9.35
CA GLU A 88 3.73 -14.23 10.76
C GLU A 88 4.53 -13.32 11.70
N SER A 89 5.82 -13.14 11.44
CA SER A 89 6.70 -12.23 12.17
C SER A 89 6.25 -10.78 12.03
N VAL A 90 5.80 -10.37 10.85
CA VAL A 90 5.25 -9.04 10.63
C VAL A 90 3.93 -8.86 11.36
N GLU A 91 3.02 -9.84 11.31
CA GLU A 91 1.76 -9.80 12.05
C GLU A 91 1.99 -9.74 13.57
N ASN A 92 2.91 -10.53 14.10
CA ASN A 92 3.24 -10.53 15.53
C ASN A 92 3.88 -9.20 15.96
N TYR A 93 4.75 -8.63 15.11
CA TYR A 93 5.32 -7.31 15.34
C TYR A 93 4.23 -6.23 15.45
N PHE A 94 3.28 -6.18 14.51
CA PHE A 94 2.22 -5.17 14.52
C PHE A 94 1.23 -5.36 15.67
N LYS A 95 0.94 -6.60 16.09
CA LYS A 95 0.13 -6.86 17.29
C LYS A 95 0.79 -6.31 18.56
N LEU A 96 2.09 -6.55 18.73
CA LEU A 96 2.84 -6.02 19.88
C LEU A 96 2.88 -4.49 19.85
N LEU A 97 3.07 -3.90 18.65
CA LEU A 97 3.04 -2.46 18.47
C LEU A 97 1.68 -1.86 18.85
N GLU A 98 0.58 -2.47 18.38
CA GLU A 98 -0.78 -2.04 18.69
C GLU A 98 -1.06 -2.10 20.20
N GLN A 99 -0.61 -3.16 20.87
CA GLN A 99 -0.72 -3.29 22.32
C GLN A 99 -0.01 -2.15 23.05
N ILE A 100 1.27 -1.90 22.72
CA ILE A 100 2.09 -0.85 23.35
C ILE A 100 1.48 0.54 23.08
N MET A 101 1.03 0.79 21.86
CA MET A 101 0.41 2.07 21.50
C MET A 101 -0.90 2.30 22.26
N THR A 102 -1.68 1.24 22.50
CA THR A 102 -2.93 1.30 23.27
C THR A 102 -2.65 1.49 24.76
N GLU A 103 -1.69 0.75 25.32
CA GLU A 103 -1.30 0.84 26.72
C GLU A 103 -0.80 2.23 27.10
N HIS A 104 0.01 2.85 26.23
CA HIS A 104 0.57 4.18 26.46
C HIS A 104 -0.24 5.32 25.84
N GLN A 105 -1.42 5.07 25.29
CA GLN A 105 -2.31 6.08 24.66
C GLN A 105 -1.60 6.94 23.62
N LEU A 106 -0.63 6.35 22.90
CA LEU A 106 0.28 7.11 22.04
C LEU A 106 -0.33 7.54 20.72
N PHE A 107 -1.52 7.04 20.38
CA PHE A 107 -2.22 7.32 19.11
C PHE A 107 -2.41 8.82 18.85
N ASP A 108 -2.66 9.63 19.89
CA ASP A 108 -2.86 11.08 19.76
C ASP A 108 -1.54 11.87 19.64
N THR A 109 -0.46 11.34 20.22
CA THR A 109 0.88 11.95 20.21
C THR A 109 1.73 11.61 18.98
N VAL A 110 1.28 10.69 18.12
CA VAL A 110 2.04 10.23 16.95
C VAL A 110 2.47 11.41 16.06
N HIS A 111 1.63 12.43 15.92
CA HIS A 111 1.94 13.64 15.15
C HIS A 111 3.19 14.39 15.64
N GLN A 112 3.54 14.31 16.94
CA GLN A 112 4.70 15.00 17.52
C GLN A 112 6.02 14.23 17.35
N LEU A 113 5.95 12.92 17.04
CA LEU A 113 7.12 12.06 16.97
C LEU A 113 7.75 12.07 15.57
N PHE A 114 6.95 12.30 14.53
CA PHE A 114 7.42 12.36 13.14
C PHE A 114 8.22 13.63 12.81
N ASP A 115 8.07 14.69 13.60
CA ASP A 115 8.78 15.97 13.39
C ASP A 115 10.13 16.03 14.12
N LYS A 116 10.48 15.03 14.94
CA LYS A 116 11.80 14.97 15.57
C LYS A 116 12.81 14.42 14.56
N PRO A 117 13.81 15.18 14.11
CA PRO A 117 14.89 14.62 13.31
C PRO A 117 15.60 13.57 14.17
N VAL A 118 15.79 12.37 13.61
CA VAL A 118 16.62 11.33 14.21
C VAL A 118 18.03 11.89 14.33
N THR A 119 18.35 12.45 15.49
CA THR A 119 19.73 12.79 15.82
C THR A 119 20.42 11.46 16.00
N SER A 120 21.36 11.16 15.12
CA SER A 120 22.26 10.02 15.23
C SER A 120 23.12 10.21 16.48
N THR A 121 22.57 9.89 17.64
CA THR A 121 23.36 9.69 18.85
C THR A 121 24.23 8.47 18.57
N MET A 122 25.45 8.73 18.10
CA MET A 122 26.54 7.78 18.18
C MET A 122 26.59 7.35 19.65
N LEU A 123 26.11 6.14 19.95
CA LEU A 123 26.48 5.46 21.19
C LEU A 123 27.96 5.15 21.06
N THR A 124 28.81 6.14 21.34
CA THR A 124 30.22 5.89 21.61
C THR A 124 30.24 4.93 22.79
N ARG A 125 30.61 3.68 22.50
CA ARG A 125 31.04 2.71 23.52
C ARG A 125 32.02 3.45 24.44
N PRO A 126 31.86 3.42 25.77
CA PRO A 126 32.91 3.90 26.63
C PRO A 126 34.14 3.02 26.37
N ASP A 127 35.25 3.67 26.03
CA ASP A 127 36.54 3.01 25.85
C ASP A 127 36.89 2.26 27.14
N CYS A 128 37.06 0.95 27.04
CA CYS A 128 37.65 0.14 28.10
C CYS A 128 39.16 0.43 28.13
N ASN A 129 39.59 1.23 29.11
CA ASN A 129 40.95 1.18 29.63
C ASN A 129 41.06 0.05 30.66
#